data_AF-A0A947HVW0-F1
#
_entry.id   AF-A0A947HVW0-F1
#
_cell.length_a   1.000
_cell.length_b   1.000
_cell.length_c   1.000
_cell.angle_alpha   90.00
_cell.angle_beta   90.00
_cell.angle_gamma   90.00
#
_symmetry.space_group_name_H-M   'P 1'
#
loop_
_entity.id
_entity.type
_entity.pdbx_description
1 polymer ?
#
loop_
_entity_poly.entity_id
_entity_poly.type
_entity_poly.pdbx_seq_one_letter_code
_entity_poly.pdbx_strand_id
1 'polypeptide(L)'
;MSNHSDDLSKNRRRLLQGMGALPLAGMAGVAGLGSLPGLSRAAAPATSAINTTKLAVTDTEVIVGQLHSATGTMAISETGSIQAEQLAIDQINAMGGIL
;
A
#
# COMPACT_ATOMS: atom_id res chain seq x y z
N MET A 1 6.77 -27.96 -62.66
CA MET A 1 6.74 -26.73 -61.84
C MET A 1 5.43 -26.67 -61.05
N SER A 2 5.40 -25.92 -59.95
CA SER A 2 4.24 -25.55 -59.11
C SER A 2 3.84 -26.53 -58.00
N ASN A 3 4.37 -26.29 -56.80
CA ASN A 3 3.64 -26.45 -55.53
C ASN A 3 4.33 -25.78 -54.33
N HIS A 4 5.43 -25.06 -54.54
CA HIS A 4 6.15 -24.35 -53.49
C HIS A 4 5.33 -23.20 -52.86
N SER A 5 4.33 -22.67 -53.58
CA SER A 5 3.45 -21.58 -53.15
C SER A 5 2.41 -21.99 -52.10
N ASP A 6 2.00 -23.27 -52.09
CA ASP A 6 0.92 -23.78 -51.25
C ASP A 6 1.38 -24.13 -49.83
N ASP A 7 2.67 -24.41 -49.66
CA ASP A 7 3.25 -24.70 -48.35
C ASP A 7 3.49 -23.42 -47.55
N LEU A 8 3.91 -22.35 -48.25
CA LEU A 8 4.05 -21.00 -47.72
C LEU A 8 2.71 -20.41 -47.23
N SER A 9 1.58 -20.74 -47.87
CA SER A 9 0.26 -20.24 -47.46
C SER A 9 -0.26 -20.94 -46.19
N LYS A 10 -0.03 -22.25 -46.05
CA LYS A 10 -0.37 -23.03 -44.85
C LYS A 10 0.44 -22.61 -43.63
N ASN A 11 1.74 -22.37 -43.79
CA ASN A 11 2.61 -21.90 -42.71
C ASN A 11 2.29 -20.46 -42.26
N ARG A 12 1.96 -19.57 -43.20
CA ARG A 12 1.47 -18.21 -42.87
C ARG A 12 0.18 -18.24 -42.05
N ARG A 13 -0.76 -19.12 -42.40
CA ARG A 13 -2.03 -19.29 -41.67
C ARG A 13 -1.83 -19.82 -40.25
N ARG A 14 -0.91 -20.77 -40.05
CA ARG A 14 -0.57 -21.27 -38.71
C ARG A 14 0.14 -20.23 -37.84
N LEU A 15 1.02 -19.42 -38.42
CA LEU A 15 1.71 -18.34 -37.71
C LEU A 15 0.72 -17.23 -37.29
N LEU A 16 -0.19 -16.82 -38.18
CA LEU A 16 -1.25 -15.85 -37.86
C LEU A 16 -2.23 -16.38 -36.80
N GLN A 17 -2.52 -17.68 -36.80
CA GLN A 17 -3.32 -18.33 -35.76
C GLN A 17 -2.60 -18.38 -34.40
N GLY A 18 -1.26 -18.54 -34.39
CA GLY A 18 -0.45 -18.46 -33.17
C GLY A 18 -0.32 -17.03 -32.62
N MET A 19 -0.26 -16.02 -33.49
CA MET A 19 -0.16 -14.60 -33.11
C MET A 19 -1.47 -14.02 -32.57
N GLY A 20 -2.63 -14.56 -32.97
CA GLY A 20 -3.95 -14.14 -32.47
C GLY A 20 -4.27 -14.56 -31.02
N ALA A 21 -3.52 -15.51 -30.45
CA ALA A 21 -3.69 -15.98 -29.07
C ALA A 21 -2.77 -15.26 -28.06
N LEU A 22 -1.71 -14.58 -28.55
CA LEU A 22 -0.77 -13.82 -27.72
C LEU A 22 -1.40 -12.62 -27.00
N PRO A 23 -2.40 -11.89 -27.54
CA PRO A 23 -3.03 -10.80 -26.80
C PRO A 23 -3.88 -11.31 -25.64
N LEU A 24 -4.45 -12.51 -25.71
CA LEU A 24 -5.24 -13.08 -24.62
C LEU A 24 -4.35 -13.64 -23.50
N ALA A 25 -3.18 -14.21 -23.83
CA ALA A 25 -2.19 -14.61 -22.83
C ALA A 25 -1.41 -13.40 -22.26
N GLY A 26 -1.14 -12.37 -23.06
CA GLY A 26 -0.47 -11.13 -22.66
C GLY A 26 -1.37 -10.17 -21.87
N MET A 27 -2.68 -10.12 -22.17
CA MET A 27 -3.67 -9.43 -21.35
C MET A 27 -4.06 -10.25 -20.12
N ALA A 28 -3.90 -11.57 -20.11
CA ALA A 28 -3.91 -12.34 -18.86
C ALA A 28 -2.61 -12.16 -18.03
N GLY A 29 -1.49 -11.82 -18.66
CA GLY A 29 -0.22 -11.55 -17.99
C GLY A 29 -0.13 -10.16 -17.34
N VAL A 30 -0.81 -9.14 -17.91
CA VAL A 30 -0.78 -7.76 -17.39
C VAL A 30 -2.12 -7.28 -16.82
N ALA A 31 -3.26 -7.74 -17.34
CA ALA A 31 -4.59 -7.47 -16.75
C ALA A 31 -5.19 -8.69 -16.00
N GLY A 32 -4.70 -9.91 -16.26
CA GLY A 32 -5.09 -11.13 -15.54
C GLY A 32 -4.29 -11.41 -14.26
N LEU A 33 -3.13 -10.76 -14.07
CA LEU A 33 -2.43 -10.77 -12.79
C LEU A 33 -3.14 -9.89 -11.74
N GLY A 34 -3.84 -8.84 -12.18
CA GLY A 34 -4.58 -7.92 -11.31
C GLY A 34 -6.02 -8.37 -10.99
N SER A 35 -6.53 -9.40 -11.67
CA SER A 35 -7.89 -9.96 -11.47
C SER A 35 -7.91 -11.24 -10.65
N LEU A 36 -6.76 -11.75 -10.21
CA LEU A 36 -6.68 -12.76 -9.15
C LEU A 36 -6.98 -12.07 -7.82
N PRO A 37 -8.10 -12.39 -7.14
CA PRO A 37 -8.41 -11.85 -5.83
C PRO A 37 -7.31 -12.30 -4.85
N GLY A 38 -6.33 -11.43 -4.59
CA GLY A 38 -5.21 -11.69 -3.70
C GLY A 38 -3.85 -11.16 -4.15
N LEU A 39 -3.64 -10.83 -5.43
CA LEU A 39 -2.33 -10.34 -5.93
C LEU A 39 -2.17 -8.81 -5.93
N SER A 40 -3.22 -8.06 -5.59
CA SER A 40 -3.27 -6.59 -5.74
C SER A 40 -2.97 -5.80 -4.47
N ARG A 41 -2.31 -6.38 -3.45
CA ARG A 41 -1.94 -5.65 -2.22
C ARG A 41 -0.45 -5.81 -1.93
N ALA A 42 0.37 -5.00 -2.59
CA ALA A 42 1.73 -4.78 -2.11
C ALA A 42 1.63 -4.28 -0.66
N ALA A 43 2.34 -4.94 0.27
CA ALA A 43 2.40 -4.51 1.65
C ALA A 43 2.98 -3.09 1.71
N ALA A 44 2.42 -2.23 2.56
CA ALA A 44 3.02 -0.94 2.85
C ALA A 44 4.46 -1.17 3.36
N PRO A 45 5.43 -0.31 3.00
CA PRO A 45 6.77 -0.40 3.55
C PRO A 45 6.70 -0.27 5.07
N ALA A 46 7.58 -0.99 5.77
CA ALA A 46 7.68 -0.89 7.22
C ALA A 46 7.93 0.58 7.63
N THR A 47 7.26 1.05 8.68
CA THR A 47 7.40 2.42 9.19
C THR A 47 8.85 2.73 9.55
N SER A 48 9.61 1.74 10.02
CA SER A 48 11.06 1.87 10.26
C SER A 48 11.88 2.22 9.01
N ALA A 49 11.45 1.81 7.82
CA ALA A 49 12.13 2.09 6.56
C ALA A 49 11.87 3.51 6.05
N ILE A 50 10.75 4.11 6.43
CA ILE A 50 10.34 5.46 6.00
C ILE A 50 10.46 6.53 7.09
N ASN A 51 10.61 6.14 8.36
CA ASN A 51 10.85 7.06 9.47
C ASN A 51 12.27 7.61 9.43
N THR A 52 12.46 8.67 8.65
CA THR A 52 13.73 9.39 8.53
C THR A 52 14.00 10.36 9.68
N THR A 53 12.94 10.71 10.43
CA THR A 53 12.99 11.66 11.56
C THR A 53 13.55 11.04 12.84
N LYS A 54 13.64 9.71 12.90
CA LYS A 54 14.05 8.93 14.09
C LYS A 54 13.15 9.18 15.30
N LEU A 55 11.91 9.61 15.07
CA LEU A 55 10.90 9.70 16.12
C LEU A 55 10.43 8.30 16.52
N ALA A 56 9.99 8.15 17.77
CA ALA A 56 9.51 6.89 18.31
C ALA A 56 8.13 6.52 17.71
N VAL A 57 8.15 6.01 16.48
CA VAL A 57 6.97 5.60 15.70
C VAL A 57 7.23 4.21 15.14
N THR A 58 6.29 3.30 15.40
CA THR A 58 6.30 1.92 14.93
C THR A 58 5.18 1.71 13.91
N ASP A 59 5.00 0.48 13.43
CA ASP A 59 3.89 0.14 12.54
C ASP A 59 2.51 0.24 13.23
N THR A 60 2.47 0.35 14.57
CA THR A 60 1.21 0.35 15.34
C THR A 60 1.06 1.48 16.34
N GLU A 61 2.14 2.21 16.66
CA GLU A 61 2.12 3.20 17.74
C GLU A 61 2.99 4.42 17.42
N VAL A 62 2.51 5.58 17.87
CA VAL A 62 3.26 6.83 17.90
C VAL A 62 3.40 7.26 19.36
N ILE A 63 4.62 7.40 19.84
CA ILE A 63 4.88 7.88 21.20
C ILE A 63 4.91 9.41 21.19
N VAL A 64 4.05 10.00 22.01
CA VAL A 64 3.98 11.44 22.24
C VAL A 64 4.38 11.79 23.67
N GLY A 65 5.19 12.84 23.82
CA GLY A 65 5.58 13.38 25.12
C GLY A 65 4.74 14.61 25.47
N GLN A 66 4.07 14.58 26.62
CA GLN A 66 3.40 15.76 27.19
C GLN A 66 4.35 16.46 28.17
N LEU A 67 4.87 17.63 27.78
CA LEU A 67 5.79 18.40 28.63
C LEU A 67 5.02 19.48 29.41
N HIS A 68 4.35 19.05 30.48
CA HIS A 68 3.59 19.91 31.38
C HIS A 68 4.03 19.72 32.85
N SER A 69 3.86 20.75 33.68
CA SER A 69 3.99 20.69 35.12
C SER A 69 2.73 20.13 35.78
N ALA A 70 2.76 18.86 36.13
CA ALA A 70 1.69 18.22 36.90
C ALA A 70 1.69 18.60 38.39
N THR A 71 2.70 19.37 38.85
CA THR A 71 2.87 19.76 40.26
C THR A 71 3.34 21.21 40.41
N GLY A 72 3.42 21.69 41.65
CA GLY A 72 3.85 23.06 41.96
C GLY A 72 2.78 24.12 41.65
N THR A 73 3.20 25.39 41.60
CA THR A 73 2.29 26.53 41.41
C THR A 73 1.68 26.59 40.01
N MET A 74 2.28 25.92 39.03
CA MET A 74 1.76 25.87 37.66
C MET A 74 0.73 24.75 37.44
N ALA A 75 0.64 23.76 38.34
CA ALA A 75 -0.24 22.59 38.17
C ALA A 75 -1.69 22.94 37.90
N ILE A 76 -2.25 23.94 38.58
CA ILE A 76 -3.65 24.35 38.38
C ILE A 76 -3.88 24.88 36.96
N SER A 77 -2.93 25.65 36.43
CA SER A 77 -3.03 26.20 35.08
C SER A 77 -2.84 25.13 33.99
N GLU A 78 -2.16 24.02 34.31
CA GLU A 78 -1.79 23.00 33.33
C GLU A 78 -2.67 21.74 33.39
N THR A 79 -3.33 21.47 34.52
CA THR A 79 -4.18 20.29 34.71
C THR A 79 -5.27 20.20 33.65
N GLY A 80 -5.93 21.32 33.32
CA GLY A 80 -6.96 21.35 32.28
C GLY A 80 -6.41 20.98 30.90
N SER A 81 -5.24 21.50 30.53
CA SER A 81 -4.58 21.20 29.26
C SER A 81 -4.16 19.74 29.18
N ILE A 82 -3.55 19.19 30.24
CA ILE A 82 -3.15 17.77 30.29
C ILE A 82 -4.35 16.85 30.07
N GLN A 83 -5.46 17.10 30.77
CA GLN A 83 -6.68 16.29 30.64
C GLN A 83 -7.31 16.42 29.25
N ALA A 84 -7.38 17.64 28.71
CA ALA A 84 -7.92 17.88 27.38
C ALA A 84 -7.11 17.18 26.29
N GLU A 85 -5.78 17.21 26.40
CA GLU A 85 -4.88 16.52 25.46
C GLU A 85 -5.02 14.99 25.56
N GLN A 86 -5.11 14.43 26.77
CA GLN A 86 -5.33 12.99 26.95
C GLN A 86 -6.68 12.56 26.38
N LEU A 87 -7.75 13.33 26.64
CA LEU A 87 -9.06 13.08 26.05
C LEU A 87 -9.03 13.15 24.52
N ALA A 88 -8.31 14.12 23.95
CA ALA A 88 -8.16 14.24 22.51
C ALA A 88 -7.41 13.03 21.92
N ILE A 89 -6.34 12.56 22.56
CA ILE A 89 -5.62 11.35 22.16
C ILE A 89 -6.55 10.13 22.20
N ASP A 90 -7.33 9.98 23.27
CA ASP A 90 -8.29 8.88 23.40
C ASP A 90 -9.34 8.90 22.28
N GLN A 91 -9.86 10.09 21.96
CA GLN A 91 -10.81 10.26 20.85
C GLN A 91 -10.19 9.92 19.50
N ILE A 92 -8.95 10.36 19.24
CA ILE A 92 -8.22 10.03 18.01
C ILE A 92 -8.02 8.52 17.89
N ASN A 93 -7.61 7.86 18.97
CA ASN A 93 -7.44 6.40 19.01
C ASN A 93 -8.76 5.67 18.76
N ALA A 94 -9.86 6.14 19.35
CA ALA A 94 -11.19 5.59 19.13
C ALA A 94 -11.69 5.78 17.68
N MET A 95 -11.21 6.82 16.99
CA MET A 95 -11.53 7.10 15.58
C MET A 95 -10.64 6.33 14.58
N GLY A 96 -9.78 5.44 15.06
CA GLY A 96 -8.89 4.61 14.22
C GLY A 96 -7.43 5.03 14.25
N GLY A 97 -7.04 5.98 15.11
CA GLY A 97 -5.66 6.42 15.25
C GLY A 97 -5.16 7.21 14.03
N ILE A 98 -3.84 7.25 13.86
CA ILE A 98 -3.14 8.09 12.87
C ILE A 98 -2.30 7.28 11.86
N LEU A 99 -2.37 5.95 11.89
CA LEU A 99 -1.57 5.04 11.04
C LEU A 99 -2.40 4.36 9.96
#